data_AF-A0A1Y4UH66-F1
#
_entry.id   AF-A0A1Y4UH66-F1
#
_cell.length_a   1.000
_cell.length_b   1.000
_cell.length_c   1.000
_cell.angle_alpha   90.00
_cell.angle_beta   90.00
_cell.angle_gamma   90.00
#
_symmetry.space_group_name_H-M   'P 1'
#
loop_
_entity.id
_entity.type
_entity.pdbx_description
1 polymer ?
#
loop_
_entity_poly.entity_id
_entity_poly.type
_entity_poly.pdbx_seq_one_letter_code
_entity_poly.pdbx_strand_id
1 'polypeptide(L)'
;MVDVPSDHNQLNVALIISNPSAKDSTITKVSLLTKNNFIDCSPYPTRLVSRGEKPNEKLIYSDITPILIPARKAIQVIISFTYLTENPITNKNELDFKFIINDKEINQNFDKYLILQADRFVDALDQKFNRNIDDAG
;
A
#
# COMPACT_ATOMS: atom_id res chain seq x y z
N MET A 1 17.37 -4.10 28.63
CA MET A 1 16.11 -4.33 27.90
C MET A 1 15.62 -2.98 27.45
N VAL A 2 15.65 -2.72 26.15
CA VAL A 2 15.11 -1.46 25.61
C VAL A 2 13.69 -1.78 25.18
N ASP A 3 12.71 -1.27 25.92
CA ASP A 3 11.31 -1.27 25.53
C ASP A 3 11.18 -0.51 24.21
N VAL A 4 10.68 -1.19 23.17
CA VAL A 4 10.26 -0.54 21.94
C VAL A 4 8.74 -0.30 22.04
N PRO A 5 8.24 0.93 21.87
CA PRO A 5 6.86 1.29 22.20
C PRO A 5 5.83 0.55 21.35
N SER A 6 4.69 0.25 21.95
CA SER A 6 3.47 -0.34 21.39
C SER A 6 2.69 0.58 20.45
N ASP A 7 3.36 1.46 19.71
CA ASP A 7 2.71 2.56 19.01
C ASP A 7 2.63 2.31 17.50
N HIS A 8 1.38 2.16 17.04
CA HIS A 8 0.88 2.22 15.66
C HIS A 8 0.69 0.87 14.96
N ASN A 9 -0.54 0.34 15.04
CA ASN A 9 -1.02 -0.67 14.09
C ASN A 9 -1.01 -0.05 12.68
N GLN A 10 0.01 -0.35 11.90
CA GLN A 10 0.13 0.02 10.49
C GLN A 10 -0.34 -1.15 9.62
N LEU A 11 -1.20 -0.87 8.62
CA LEU A 11 -1.50 -1.82 7.56
C LEU A 11 -0.74 -1.42 6.29
N ASN A 12 0.01 -2.35 5.74
CA ASN A 12 0.67 -2.20 4.45
C ASN A 12 -0.06 -3.05 3.43
N VAL A 13 -0.46 -2.42 2.32
CA VAL A 13 -1.22 -3.08 1.25
C VAL A 13 -0.44 -2.94 -0.04
N ALA A 14 -0.01 -4.07 -0.61
CA ALA A 14 0.55 -4.11 -1.96
C ALA A 14 -0.60 -4.26 -2.97
N LEU A 15 -0.70 -3.33 -3.91
CA LEU A 15 -1.72 -3.30 -4.96
C LEU A 15 -1.05 -3.38 -6.33
N ILE A 16 -1.65 -4.14 -7.24
CA ILE A 16 -1.36 -4.06 -8.67
C ILE A 16 -2.53 -3.34 -9.31
N ILE A 17 -2.25 -2.21 -9.96
CA ILE A 17 -3.28 -1.37 -10.57
C ILE A 17 -3.00 -1.26 -12.06
N SER A 18 -3.94 -1.72 -12.88
CA SER A 18 -3.87 -1.64 -14.34
C SER A 18 -4.71 -0.49 -14.87
N ASN A 19 -4.14 0.28 -15.80
CA ASN A 19 -4.87 1.30 -16.54
C ASN A 19 -5.09 0.82 -17.99
N PRO A 20 -6.28 0.25 -18.30
CA PRO A 20 -6.59 -0.16 -19.66
C PRO A 20 -6.89 1.03 -20.58
N SER A 21 -6.98 2.26 -20.07
CA SER A 21 -7.26 3.45 -20.88
C SER A 21 -6.11 3.81 -21.81
N ALA A 22 -6.44 4.54 -22.88
CA ALA A 22 -5.47 5.17 -23.77
C ALA A 22 -4.89 6.49 -23.21
N LYS A 23 -5.39 6.95 -22.06
CA LYS A 23 -4.89 8.13 -21.34
C LYS A 23 -4.35 7.71 -19.98
N ASP A 24 -3.40 8.48 -19.46
CA ASP A 24 -2.90 8.31 -18.11
C ASP A 24 -4.01 8.51 -17.09
N SER A 25 -3.87 7.85 -15.94
CA SER A 25 -4.78 7.99 -14.80
C SER A 25 -3.99 8.37 -13.56
N THR A 26 -4.54 9.26 -12.74
CA THR A 26 -3.93 9.67 -11.47
C THR A 26 -4.85 9.30 -10.32
N ILE A 27 -4.32 8.52 -9.37
CA ILE A 27 -4.96 8.31 -8.08
C ILE A 27 -4.52 9.41 -7.14
N THR A 28 -5.43 10.30 -6.75
CA THR A 28 -5.12 11.44 -5.88
C THR A 28 -5.36 11.14 -4.41
N LYS A 29 -6.16 10.10 -4.12
CA LYS A 29 -6.48 9.69 -2.76
C LYS A 29 -6.84 8.21 -2.71
N VAL A 30 -6.36 7.54 -1.64
CA VAL A 30 -6.71 6.16 -1.30
C VAL A 30 -7.15 6.15 0.16
N SER A 31 -8.34 5.62 0.42
CA SER A 31 -8.88 5.46 1.77
C SER A 31 -9.29 4.02 2.02
N LEU A 32 -9.13 3.55 3.25
CA LEU A 32 -9.57 2.25 3.74
C LEU A 32 -10.81 2.45 4.62
N LEU A 33 -11.86 1.68 4.38
CA LEU A 33 -13.01 1.64 5.27
C LEU A 33 -12.65 0.91 6.57
N THR A 34 -13.02 1.52 7.69
CA THR A 34 -12.87 0.94 9.04
C THR A 34 -14.20 1.01 9.78
N LYS A 35 -14.23 0.51 11.02
CA LYS A 35 -15.45 0.46 11.85
C LYS A 35 -16.17 1.79 11.96
N ASN A 36 -15.40 2.87 12.09
CA ASN A 36 -15.91 4.18 12.51
C ASN A 36 -15.93 5.19 11.36
N ASN A 37 -15.10 5.00 10.32
CA ASN A 37 -14.98 5.90 9.18
C ASN A 37 -14.08 5.32 8.08
N PHE A 38 -13.83 6.10 7.03
CA PHE A 38 -12.68 5.95 6.15
C PHE A 38 -11.42 6.57 6.76
N ILE A 39 -10.29 5.89 6.61
CA ILE A 39 -8.96 6.40 6.94
C ILE A 39 -8.18 6.56 5.64
N ASP A 40 -7.59 7.72 5.45
CA ASP A 40 -6.73 7.97 4.29
C ASP A 40 -5.36 7.31 4.47
N CYS A 41 -4.75 6.93 3.36
CA CYS A 41 -3.36 6.49 3.38
C CYS A 41 -2.45 7.60 3.93
N SER A 42 -1.30 7.20 4.48
CA SER A 42 -0.34 8.14 5.03
C SER A 42 0.08 9.17 3.95
N PRO A 43 0.01 10.48 4.25
CA PRO A 43 0.49 11.51 3.33
C PRO A 43 2.03 11.58 3.29
N TYR A 44 2.72 10.85 4.18
CA TYR A 44 4.16 10.81 4.28
C TYR A 44 4.70 9.41 3.97
N PRO A 45 5.89 9.29 3.36
CA PRO A 45 6.54 8.00 3.16
C PRO A 45 6.67 7.26 4.48
N THR A 46 5.99 6.12 4.61
CA THR A 46 5.99 5.33 5.85
C THR A 46 6.99 4.20 5.69
N ARG A 47 7.90 4.06 6.66
CA ARG A 47 8.86 2.96 6.66
C ARG A 47 8.10 1.64 6.77
N LEU A 48 8.39 0.72 5.88
CA LEU A 48 7.90 -0.65 5.96
C LEU A 48 8.84 -1.39 6.91
N VAL A 49 8.42 -1.56 8.16
CA VAL A 49 9.26 -2.23 9.17
C VAL A 49 9.18 -3.74 8.95
N SER A 50 10.19 -4.31 8.29
CA SER A 50 10.50 -5.72 8.43
C SER A 50 11.07 -5.93 9.83
N ARG A 51 10.57 -6.93 10.56
CA ARG A 51 11.08 -7.27 11.91
C ARG A 51 12.43 -8.00 11.86
N GLY A 52 13.08 -8.08 10.71
CA GLY A 52 14.36 -8.75 10.56
C GLY A 52 15.51 -7.75 10.49
N GLU A 53 16.11 -7.41 11.63
CA GLU A 53 17.39 -6.69 11.65
C GLU A 53 18.50 -7.56 11.02
N LYS A 54 18.57 -7.58 9.69
CA LYS A 54 19.75 -8.02 8.97
C LYS A 54 20.63 -6.79 8.76
N PRO A 55 21.95 -6.87 9.00
CA PRO A 55 22.87 -5.73 8.88
C PRO A 55 22.95 -5.08 7.49
N ASN A 56 22.27 -5.64 6.47
CA ASN A 56 22.17 -5.12 5.10
C ASN A 56 20.72 -4.97 4.60
N GLU A 57 19.73 -4.89 5.49
CA GLU A 57 18.34 -4.75 5.05
C GLU A 57 18.11 -3.40 4.36
N LYS A 58 17.67 -3.43 3.11
CA LYS A 58 17.32 -2.22 2.36
C LYS A 58 16.13 -1.53 3.05
N LEU A 59 16.22 -0.22 3.23
CA LEU A 59 15.09 0.57 3.72
C LEU A 59 14.05 0.69 2.62
N ILE A 60 12.83 0.26 2.91
CA ILE A 60 11.72 0.33 1.96
C ILE A 60 10.62 1.20 2.55
N TYR A 61 10.07 2.05 1.69
CA TYR A 61 9.03 3.02 2.03
C TYR A 61 7.77 2.77 1.20
N SER A 62 6.62 3.13 1.75
CA SER A 62 5.35 3.15 1.02
C SER A 62 5.36 4.21 -0.08
N ASP A 63 4.59 3.96 -1.14
CA ASP A 63 4.24 4.98 -2.12
C ASP A 63 3.27 6.00 -1.48
N ILE A 64 3.30 7.24 -2.00
CA ILE A 64 2.42 8.34 -1.58
C ILE A 64 1.49 8.75 -2.72
N THR A 65 0.32 9.28 -2.41
CA THR A 65 -0.52 9.95 -3.41
C THR A 65 -0.03 11.37 -3.68
N PRO A 66 -0.13 11.89 -4.92
CA PRO A 66 -0.76 11.26 -6.08
C PRO A 66 0.09 10.18 -6.77
N ILE A 67 -0.57 9.16 -7.31
CA ILE A 67 0.05 8.05 -8.03
C ILE A 67 -0.35 8.11 -9.50
N LEU A 68 0.63 8.25 -10.39
CA LEU A 68 0.43 8.22 -11.84
C LEU A 68 0.46 6.79 -12.37
N ILE A 69 -0.56 6.41 -13.15
CA ILE A 69 -0.67 5.13 -13.84
C ILE A 69 -0.67 5.42 -15.36
N PRO A 70 0.45 5.16 -16.06
CA PRO A 70 0.53 5.42 -17.49
C PRO A 70 -0.53 4.67 -18.30
N ALA A 71 -0.90 5.23 -19.45
CA ALA A 71 -1.82 4.60 -20.39
C ALA A 71 -1.36 3.18 -20.78
N ARG A 72 -2.29 2.23 -20.81
CA ARG A 72 -2.06 0.82 -21.19
C ARG A 72 -0.98 0.09 -20.36
N LYS A 73 -0.67 0.58 -19.17
CA LYS A 73 0.31 -0.03 -18.26
C LYS A 73 -0.34 -0.48 -16.96
N ALA A 74 0.36 -1.36 -16.26
CA ALA A 74 0.06 -1.69 -14.87
C ALA A 74 1.24 -1.28 -14.01
N ILE A 75 0.95 -0.84 -12.79
CA ILE A 75 1.96 -0.50 -11.79
C ILE A 75 1.71 -1.32 -10.52
N GLN A 76 2.76 -1.50 -9.75
CA GLN A 76 2.68 -2.06 -8.41
C GLN A 76 2.96 -0.94 -7.40
N VAL A 77 2.04 -0.75 -6.45
CA VAL A 77 2.17 0.26 -5.40
C VAL A 77 1.96 -0.36 -4.03
N ILE A 78 2.58 0.23 -3.02
CA ILE A 78 2.41 -0.17 -1.63
C ILE A 78 1.94 1.03 -0.86
N ILE A 79 0.73 0.90 -0.32
CA ILE A 79 0.06 1.95 0.42
C ILE A 79 0.04 1.57 1.89
N SER A 80 0.45 2.52 2.74
CA SER A 80 0.44 2.34 4.18
C SER A 80 -0.68 3.16 4.82
N PHE A 81 -1.42 2.52 5.72
CA PHE A 81 -2.40 3.14 6.60
C PHE A 81 -1.85 3.07 8.03
N THR A 82 -1.59 4.23 8.63
CA THR A 82 -1.10 4.35 10.00
C THR A 82 -2.25 4.64 10.97
N TYR A 83 -2.00 4.59 12.28
CA TYR A 83 -2.97 4.94 13.33
C TYR A 83 -4.23 4.06 13.41
N LEU A 84 -4.17 2.79 13.02
CA LEU A 84 -5.33 1.88 13.08
C LEU A 84 -5.75 1.48 14.50
N THR A 85 -5.00 1.88 15.53
CA THR A 85 -5.34 1.64 16.93
C THR A 85 -6.63 2.35 17.33
N GLU A 86 -6.87 3.55 16.78
CA GLU A 86 -8.07 4.36 17.04
C GLU A 86 -9.24 4.02 16.12
N ASN A 87 -8.94 3.32 15.01
CA ASN A 87 -9.90 2.98 13.97
C ASN A 87 -9.67 1.54 13.50
N PRO A 88 -10.11 0.55 14.29
CA PRO A 88 -9.85 -0.85 13.99
C PRO A 88 -10.57 -1.29 12.71
N ILE A 89 -9.88 -2.11 11.93
CA ILE A 89 -10.47 -2.80 10.77
C ILE A 89 -11.51 -3.79 11.30
N THR A 90 -12.76 -3.61 10.90
CA THR A 90 -13.90 -4.41 11.36
C THR A 90 -13.94 -5.79 10.74
N ASN A 91 -13.70 -5.88 9.44
CA ASN A 91 -13.73 -7.13 8.70
C ASN A 91 -12.30 -7.50 8.28
N LYS A 92 -11.72 -8.49 8.95
CA LYS A 92 -10.38 -9.00 8.59
C LYS A 92 -10.41 -10.00 7.44
N ASN A 93 -11.56 -10.19 6.80
CA ASN A 93 -11.71 -11.06 5.62
C ASN A 93 -12.06 -10.26 4.36
N GLU A 94 -12.47 -9.00 4.50
CA GLU A 94 -12.83 -8.14 3.38
C GLU A 94 -12.28 -6.74 3.63
N LEU A 95 -11.57 -6.19 2.65
CA LEU A 95 -11.06 -4.82 2.72
C LEU A 95 -11.76 -3.96 1.68
N ASP A 96 -12.47 -2.95 2.16
CA ASP A 96 -13.12 -1.95 1.32
C ASP A 96 -12.22 -0.73 1.17
N PHE A 97 -11.90 -0.42 -0.08
CA PHE A 97 -11.12 0.76 -0.44
C PHE A 97 -11.97 1.75 -1.22
N LYS A 98 -11.70 3.02 -0.98
CA LYS A 98 -12.18 4.14 -1.76
C LYS A 98 -11.00 4.82 -2.44
N PHE A 99 -11.06 4.93 -3.77
CA PHE A 99 -10.07 5.61 -4.59
C PHE A 99 -10.69 6.87 -5.20
N ILE A 100 -9.92 7.95 -5.28
CA ILE A 100 -10.23 9.07 -6.16
C ILE A 100 -9.30 8.99 -7.36
N ILE A 101 -9.85 8.63 -8.54
CA ILE A 101 -9.09 8.44 -9.79
C ILE A 101 -9.61 9.43 -10.82
N ASN A 102 -8.76 10.33 -11.31
CA ASN A 102 -9.14 11.41 -12.24
C ASN A 102 -10.44 12.11 -11.79
N ASP A 103 -10.48 12.53 -10.52
CA ASP A 103 -11.60 13.20 -9.84
C ASP A 103 -12.89 12.38 -9.70
N LYS A 104 -12.86 11.08 -10.03
CA LYS A 104 -13.98 10.16 -9.83
C LYS A 104 -13.75 9.27 -8.63
N GLU A 105 -14.80 9.11 -7.83
CA GLU A 105 -14.81 8.16 -6.72
C GLU A 105 -15.07 6.74 -7.25
N ILE A 106 -14.22 5.81 -6.82
CA ILE A 106 -14.33 4.39 -7.12
C ILE A 106 -14.18 3.61 -5.81
N ASN A 107 -15.22 2.85 -5.46
CA ASN A 107 -15.22 1.98 -4.30
C ASN A 107 -14.95 0.53 -4.76
N GLN A 108 -14.04 -0.16 -4.10
CA GLN A 108 -13.66 -1.55 -4.40
C GLN A 108 -13.57 -2.36 -3.12
N ASN A 109 -14.27 -3.49 -3.11
CA ASN A 109 -14.17 -4.50 -2.08
C ASN A 109 -13.21 -5.59 -2.52
N PHE A 110 -12.28 -5.98 -1.65
CA PHE A 110 -11.42 -7.14 -1.84
C PHE A 110 -11.76 -8.18 -0.78
N ASP A 111 -12.51 -9.20 -1.18
CA ASP A 111 -12.89 -10.39 -0.40
C ASP A 111 -11.83 -11.50 -0.46
N LYS A 112 -10.84 -11.34 -1.35
CA LYS A 112 -9.72 -12.26 -1.53
C LYS A 112 -8.41 -11.48 -1.58
N TYR A 113 -7.65 -11.56 -0.49
CA TYR A 113 -6.29 -11.03 -0.42
C TYR A 113 -5.38 -12.00 0.32
N LEU A 114 -4.09 -11.91 0.03
CA LEU A 114 -3.07 -12.69 0.68
C LEU A 114 -2.44 -11.86 1.81
N ILE A 115 -2.56 -12.34 3.04
CA ILE A 115 -1.80 -11.78 4.16
C ILE A 115 -0.39 -12.36 4.08
N LEU A 116 0.56 -11.52 3.67
CA LEU A 116 1.97 -11.88 3.64
C LEU A 116 2.58 -11.76 5.04
N GLN A 117 3.38 -12.75 5.42
CA GLN A 117 4.31 -12.59 6.55
C GLN A 117 5.40 -11.57 6.15
N ALA A 118 5.98 -10.89 7.15
CA ALA A 118 6.85 -9.73 6.93
C ALA A 118 8.06 -10.04 6.03
N ASP A 119 8.62 -11.24 6.12
CA ASP A 119 9.71 -11.75 5.28
C ASP A 119 9.30 -11.86 3.81
N ARG A 120 8.13 -12.45 3.52
CA ARG A 120 7.61 -12.59 2.14
C ARG A 120 7.18 -11.27 1.52
N PHE A 121 6.87 -10.28 2.36
CA PHE A 121 6.56 -8.93 1.90
C PHE A 121 7.82 -8.23 1.36
N VAL A 122 8.99 -8.46 1.98
CA VAL A 122 10.28 -7.99 1.47
C VAL A 122 10.62 -8.64 0.12
N ASP A 123 10.33 -9.93 -0.06
CA ASP A 123 10.53 -10.59 -1.36
C ASP A 123 9.60 -10.02 -2.46
N ALA A 124 8.34 -9.74 -2.12
CA ALA A 124 7.39 -9.11 -3.05
C ALA A 124 7.79 -7.67 -3.41
N LEU A 125 8.49 -7.00 -2.49
CA LEU A 125 9.08 -5.69 -2.70
C LEU A 125 10.30 -5.74 -3.61
N ASP A 126 11.22 -6.68 -3.39
CA ASP A 126 12.40 -6.86 -4.23
C ASP A 126 12.01 -7.19 -5.69
N GLN A 127 10.91 -7.92 -5.91
CA GLN A 127 10.36 -8.12 -7.26
C GLN A 127 9.85 -6.83 -7.92
N LYS A 128 9.27 -5.89 -7.17
CA LYS A 128 8.90 -4.55 -7.69
C LYS A 128 10.16 -3.80 -8.14
N PHE A 129 11.24 -3.86 -7.37
CA PHE A 129 12.49 -3.18 -7.70
C PHE A 129 13.23 -3.80 -8.89
N ASN A 130 13.23 -5.13 -9.02
CA ASN A 130 13.90 -5.80 -10.16
C ASN A 130 13.16 -5.57 -11.48
N ARG A 131 11.83 -5.54 -11.50
CA ARG A 131 11.06 -5.19 -12.71
C ARG A 131 11.33 -3.77 -13.21
N ASN A 132 11.54 -2.82 -12.31
CA ASN A 132 11.88 -1.44 -12.69
C ASN A 132 13.29 -1.30 -13.28
N ILE A 133 14.19 -2.26 -13.02
CA ILE A 133 15.53 -2.29 -13.62
C ILE A 133 15.46 -2.91 -15.03
N ASP A 134 14.68 -3.97 -15.20
CA ASP A 134 14.53 -4.65 -16.50
C ASP A 134 13.74 -3.82 -17.53
N ASP A 135 12.83 -2.95 -17.10
CA ASP A 135 12.07 -2.02 -17.97
C ASP A 135 12.84 -0.73 -18.32
N ALA A 136 14.05 -0.54 -17.78
CA ALA A 136 14.91 0.63 -18.03
C ALA A 136 16.10 0.34 -18.97
N GLY A 137 16.16 -0.88 -19.53
CA GLY A 137 17.18 -1.35 -20.48
C GLY A 137 16.74 -1.26 -21.95
#